data_AF-A0A967AAG1-F1
#
_entry.id   AF-A0A967AAG1-F1
#
_cell.length_a   1.000
_cell.length_b   1.000
_cell.length_c   1.000
_cell.angle_alpha   90.00
_cell.angle_beta   90.00
_cell.angle_gamma   90.00
#
_symmetry.space_group_name_H-M   'P 1'
#
loop_
_entity.id
_entity.type
_entity.pdbx_description
1 polymer ?
#
loop_
_entity_poly.entity_id
_entity_poly.type
_entity_poly.pdbx_seq_one_letter_code
_entity_poly.pdbx_strand_id
1 'polypeptide(L)'
;MPFAFVMLLIAGRRRFPLSNVSYLLIMVWLTLHTVAAHYTYANVPAGLWLDQWFGFERNHFDRIVHFSFGLLLTWPLAEVFHRRCGIGRRLLPFMAIITVLGLSAFWEMIEAWASQLSHPAFEQLLIGHQGDIWDAQRDMAAAFYGSLLCIVILAAAGKLRDPNGHRSAPQSFPSDIDPPTIVEANGGRA
;
A
#
# COMPACT_ATOMS: atom_id res chain seq x y z
N MET A 1 -17.72 5.36 4.31
CA MET A 1 -16.34 5.45 3.78
C MET A 1 -16.21 5.17 2.28
N PRO A 2 -16.82 4.13 1.68
CA PRO A 2 -16.67 3.83 0.23
C PRO A 2 -17.03 4.97 -0.71
N PHE A 3 -18.13 5.68 -0.44
CA PHE A 3 -18.57 6.81 -1.27
C PHE A 3 -17.56 7.96 -1.32
N ALA A 4 -16.97 8.32 -0.18
CA ALA A 4 -15.95 9.37 -0.13
C ALA A 4 -14.70 8.99 -0.95
N PHE A 5 -14.29 7.72 -0.86
CA PHE A 5 -13.15 7.22 -1.65
C PHE A 5 -13.46 7.21 -3.15
N VAL A 6 -14.66 6.78 -3.56
CA VAL A 6 -15.09 6.85 -4.96
C VAL A 6 -15.13 8.30 -5.46
N MET A 7 -15.65 9.24 -4.67
CA MET A 7 -15.66 10.65 -5.03
C MET A 7 -14.25 11.22 -5.21
N LEU A 8 -13.30 10.81 -4.35
CA LEU A 8 -11.88 11.16 -4.51
C LEU A 8 -11.31 10.63 -5.83
N LEU A 9 -11.62 9.39 -6.20
CA LEU A 9 -11.19 8.79 -7.48
C LEU A 9 -11.80 9.53 -8.67
N ILE A 10 -13.08 9.89 -8.61
CA ILE A 10 -13.77 10.67 -9.65
C ILE A 10 -13.17 12.07 -9.78
N ALA A 11 -12.93 12.77 -8.67
CA ALA A 11 -12.31 14.09 -8.68
C ALA A 11 -10.87 14.02 -9.21
N GLY A 12 -10.14 12.96 -8.87
CA GLY A 12 -8.77 12.71 -9.32
C GLY A 12 -8.64 12.31 -10.77
N ARG A 13 -9.65 11.66 -11.38
CA ARG A 13 -9.53 10.99 -12.69
C ARG A 13 -9.02 11.86 -13.84
N ARG A 14 -9.36 13.16 -13.85
CA ARG A 14 -8.96 14.08 -14.92
C ARG A 14 -7.49 14.49 -14.81
N ARG A 15 -6.94 14.49 -13.60
CA ARG A 15 -5.54 14.81 -13.34
C ARG A 15 -4.67 13.56 -13.28
N PHE A 16 -5.22 12.45 -12.77
CA PHE A 16 -4.51 11.22 -12.46
C PHE A 16 -5.34 9.98 -12.85
N PRO A 17 -5.46 9.68 -14.15
CA PRO A 17 -6.11 8.46 -14.58
C PRO A 17 -5.23 7.26 -14.19
N LEU A 18 -5.78 6.36 -13.36
CA LEU A 18 -5.18 5.07 -13.09
C LEU A 18 -5.46 4.10 -14.24
N SER A 19 -4.72 2.99 -14.30
CA SER A 19 -4.99 1.93 -15.25
C SER A 19 -6.35 1.28 -15.00
N ASN A 20 -6.96 0.72 -16.05
CA ASN A 20 -8.21 -0.04 -15.92
C ASN A 20 -8.08 -1.20 -14.93
N VAL A 21 -6.90 -1.83 -14.87
CA VAL A 21 -6.59 -2.86 -13.88
C VAL A 21 -6.66 -2.30 -12.46
N SER A 22 -6.05 -1.15 -12.21
CA SER A 22 -6.10 -0.51 -10.89
C SER A 22 -7.52 -0.12 -10.49
N TYR A 23 -8.33 0.41 -11.41
CA TYR A 23 -9.74 0.68 -11.12
C TYR A 23 -10.54 -0.61 -10.83
N LEU A 24 -10.28 -1.70 -11.57
CA LEU A 24 -10.92 -2.99 -11.31
C LEU A 24 -10.54 -3.54 -9.92
N LEU A 25 -9.26 -3.53 -9.57
CA LEU A 25 -8.79 -4.03 -8.27
C LEU A 25 -9.38 -3.21 -7.11
N ILE A 26 -9.40 -1.88 -7.25
CA ILE A 26 -10.06 -0.99 -6.29
C ILE A 26 -11.55 -1.31 -6.18
N MET A 27 -12.23 -1.51 -7.30
CA MET A 27 -13.66 -1.84 -7.32
C MET A 27 -13.93 -3.15 -6.59
N VAL A 28 -13.17 -4.22 -6.87
CA VAL A 28 -13.32 -5.52 -6.21
C VAL A 28 -13.13 -5.38 -4.69
N TRP A 29 -12.10 -4.65 -4.26
CA TRP A 29 -11.88 -4.41 -2.83
C TRP A 29 -13.02 -3.60 -2.20
N LEU A 30 -13.50 -2.54 -2.86
CA LEU A 30 -14.63 -1.76 -2.38
C LEU A 30 -15.91 -2.61 -2.28
N THR A 31 -16.14 -3.53 -3.22
CA THR A 31 -17.26 -4.46 -3.15
C THR A 31 -17.17 -5.34 -1.91
N LEU A 32 -16.01 -5.95 -1.64
CA LEU A 32 -15.79 -6.75 -0.42
C LEU A 32 -16.10 -5.94 0.84
N HIS A 33 -15.59 -4.71 0.91
CA HIS A 33 -15.82 -3.83 2.05
C HIS A 33 -17.31 -3.42 2.20
N THR A 34 -18.03 -3.17 1.09
CA THR A 34 -19.47 -2.88 1.16
C THR A 34 -20.29 -4.09 1.61
N VAL A 35 -19.91 -5.31 1.21
CA VAL A 35 -20.53 -6.54 1.69
C VAL A 35 -20.29 -6.69 3.20
N ALA A 36 -19.05 -6.48 3.65
CA ALA A 36 -18.70 -6.52 5.07
C ALA A 36 -19.53 -5.53 5.91
N ALA A 37 -19.62 -4.29 5.44
CA ALA A 37 -20.39 -3.24 6.10
C ALA A 37 -21.90 -3.53 6.10
N HIS A 38 -22.44 -4.13 5.03
CA HIS A 38 -23.86 -4.46 4.94
C HIS A 38 -24.28 -5.52 5.96
N TYR A 39 -23.50 -6.61 6.06
CA TYR A 39 -23.82 -7.68 6.99
C TYR A 39 -23.40 -7.38 8.42
N THR A 40 -22.56 -6.37 8.65
CA THR A 40 -21.63 -6.28 9.80
C THR A 40 -20.61 -7.42 9.73
N TYR A 41 -19.33 -7.10 9.86
CA TYR A 41 -18.22 -8.02 9.57
C TYR A 41 -18.38 -9.40 10.24
N ALA A 42 -18.91 -9.43 11.47
CA ALA A 42 -19.15 -10.65 12.24
C ALA A 42 -20.21 -11.60 11.64
N ASN A 43 -21.08 -11.11 10.76
CA ASN A 43 -22.23 -11.85 10.23
C ASN A 43 -22.15 -12.11 8.72
N VAL A 44 -21.00 -11.87 8.09
CA VAL A 44 -20.83 -12.18 6.67
C VAL A 44 -20.86 -13.70 6.47
N PRO A 45 -21.74 -14.23 5.60
CA PRO A 45 -21.93 -15.68 5.43
C PRO A 45 -20.66 -16.44 5.08
N ALA A 46 -19.79 -15.85 4.27
CA ALA A 46 -18.53 -16.47 3.88
C ALA A 46 -17.60 -16.75 5.08
N GLY A 47 -17.61 -15.86 6.07
CA GLY A 47 -16.87 -16.06 7.32
C GLY A 47 -17.49 -17.16 8.17
N LEU A 48 -18.82 -17.19 8.29
CA LEU A 48 -19.53 -18.26 9.00
C LEU A 48 -19.27 -19.65 8.40
N TRP A 49 -19.16 -19.75 7.07
CA TRP A 49 -18.81 -21.02 6.41
C TRP A 49 -17.39 -21.47 6.74
N LEU A 50 -16.44 -20.53 6.80
CA LEU A 50 -15.06 -20.83 7.19
C LEU A 50 -15.00 -21.32 8.64
N ASP A 51 -15.75 -20.68 9.53
CA ASP A 51 -15.83 -21.09 10.93
C ASP A 51 -16.40 -22.51 11.05
N GLN A 52 -17.42 -22.85 10.26
CA GLN A 52 -17.98 -24.21 10.22
C GLN A 52 -17.00 -25.26 9.68
N TRP A 53 -16.14 -24.91 8.72
CA TRP A 53 -15.20 -25.85 8.12
C TRP A 53 -13.94 -26.06 8.97
N PHE A 54 -13.46 -25.01 9.63
CA PHE A 54 -12.20 -25.01 10.36
C PHE A 54 -12.36 -24.98 11.89
N GLY A 55 -13.59 -24.86 12.39
CA GLY A 55 -13.89 -24.83 13.82
C GLY A 55 -13.42 -23.56 14.52
N PHE A 56 -13.43 -22.42 13.82
CA PHE A 56 -13.02 -21.15 14.43
C PHE A 56 -14.04 -20.66 15.45
N GLU A 57 -13.54 -20.03 16.52
CA GLU A 57 -14.38 -19.48 17.60
C GLU A 57 -15.08 -18.18 17.21
N ARG A 58 -14.70 -17.57 16.08
CA ARG A 58 -15.17 -16.25 15.64
C ARG A 58 -15.07 -16.10 14.13
N ASN A 59 -15.83 -15.14 13.59
CA ASN A 59 -15.86 -14.85 12.15
C ASN A 59 -14.63 -14.04 11.73
N HIS A 60 -13.80 -14.62 10.86
CA HIS A 60 -12.55 -14.03 10.37
C HIS A 60 -12.69 -13.22 9.07
N PHE A 61 -13.90 -12.80 8.69
CA PHE A 61 -14.10 -12.09 7.43
C PHE A 61 -13.34 -10.76 7.36
N ASP A 62 -13.15 -10.09 8.49
CA ASP A 62 -12.36 -8.85 8.55
C ASP A 62 -10.93 -9.06 8.08
N ARG A 63 -10.30 -10.12 8.58
CA ARG A 63 -8.97 -10.54 8.15
C ARG A 63 -8.87 -10.83 6.65
N ILE A 64 -9.93 -11.35 6.04
CA ILE A 64 -10.00 -11.57 4.59
C ILE A 64 -10.05 -10.23 3.85
N VAL A 65 -10.80 -9.26 4.37
CA VAL A 65 -10.86 -7.90 3.82
C VAL A 65 -9.49 -7.22 3.95
N HIS A 66 -8.79 -7.37 5.06
CA HIS A 66 -7.42 -6.87 5.27
C HIS A 66 -6.41 -7.52 4.33
N PHE A 67 -6.43 -8.85 4.20
CA PHE A 67 -5.60 -9.55 3.22
C PHE A 67 -5.88 -9.06 1.79
N SER A 68 -7.17 -8.92 1.45
CA SER A 68 -7.61 -8.43 0.14
C SER A 68 -7.21 -6.97 -0.09
N PHE A 69 -7.24 -6.13 0.94
CA PHE A 69 -6.72 -4.77 0.89
C PHE A 69 -5.25 -4.78 0.45
N GLY A 70 -4.41 -5.56 1.14
CA GLY A 70 -3.02 -5.70 0.78
C GLY A 70 -2.82 -6.22 -0.64
N LEU A 71 -3.52 -7.29 -1.01
CA LEU A 71 -3.38 -7.92 -2.33
C LEU A 71 -3.82 -7.01 -3.47
N LEU A 72 -4.97 -6.34 -3.33
CA LEU A 72 -5.62 -5.61 -4.41
C LEU A 72 -5.13 -4.16 -4.53
N LEU A 73 -4.77 -3.49 -3.41
CA LEU A 73 -4.39 -2.07 -3.42
C LEU A 73 -2.88 -1.85 -3.60
N THR A 74 -2.05 -2.89 -3.43
CA THR A 74 -0.60 -2.79 -3.67
C THR A 74 -0.28 -2.38 -5.11
N TRP A 75 -0.97 -2.92 -6.12
CA TRP A 75 -0.72 -2.55 -7.52
C TRP A 75 -1.12 -1.10 -7.83
N PRO A 76 -2.34 -0.62 -7.50
CA PRO A 76 -2.69 0.79 -7.62
C PRO A 76 -1.69 1.73 -6.94
N LEU A 77 -1.23 1.40 -5.72
CA LEU A 77 -0.22 2.18 -5.00
C LEU A 77 1.13 2.19 -5.73
N ALA A 78 1.60 1.04 -6.19
CA ALA A 78 2.82 0.94 -6.99
C ALA A 78 2.71 1.73 -8.30
N GLU A 79 1.54 1.72 -8.96
CA GLU A 79 1.29 2.54 -10.14
C GLU A 79 1.42 4.05 -9.83
N VAL A 80 0.84 4.51 -8.72
CA VAL A 80 0.96 5.90 -8.27
C VAL A 80 2.41 6.27 -7.97
N PHE A 81 3.13 5.48 -7.16
CA PHE A 81 4.52 5.75 -6.82
C PHE A 81 5.43 5.79 -8.04
N HIS A 82 5.24 4.86 -8.98
CA HIS A 82 6.05 4.83 -10.19
C HIS A 82 5.75 6.02 -11.10
N ARG A 83 4.47 6.33 -11.35
CA ARG A 83 4.07 7.36 -12.33
C ARG A 83 4.13 8.79 -11.80
N ARG A 84 4.02 9.00 -10.48
CA ARG A 84 3.90 10.34 -9.88
C ARG A 84 5.08 10.72 -9.01
N CYS A 85 5.63 9.76 -8.29
CA CYS A 85 6.77 10.01 -7.39
C CYS A 85 8.10 9.65 -8.06
N GLY A 86 8.08 9.11 -9.28
CA GLY A 86 9.29 8.71 -10.01
C GLY A 86 10.06 7.59 -9.31
N ILE A 87 9.40 6.81 -8.45
CA ILE A 87 10.07 5.76 -7.67
C ILE A 87 10.55 4.68 -8.63
N GLY A 88 11.87 4.43 -8.58
CA GLY A 88 12.53 3.41 -9.38
C GLY A 88 12.04 2.00 -9.02
N ARG A 89 12.10 1.09 -9.99
CA ARG A 89 11.58 -0.29 -9.88
C ARG A 89 12.19 -1.11 -8.74
N ARG A 90 13.40 -0.76 -8.29
CA ARG A 90 14.08 -1.40 -7.14
C ARG A 90 13.45 -1.04 -5.79
N LEU A 91 13.04 0.21 -5.62
CA LEU A 91 12.48 0.72 -4.37
C LEU A 91 10.94 0.61 -4.34
N LEU A 92 10.32 0.44 -5.50
CA LEU A 92 8.88 0.41 -5.66
C LEU A 92 8.17 -0.64 -4.80
N PRO A 93 8.64 -1.90 -4.70
CA PRO A 93 7.98 -2.91 -3.86
C PRO A 93 7.99 -2.53 -2.39
N PHE A 94 9.13 -2.04 -1.89
CA PHE A 94 9.28 -1.61 -0.51
C PHE A 94 8.32 -0.46 -0.19
N MET A 95 8.26 0.56 -1.05
CA MET A 95 7.36 1.70 -0.86
C MET A 95 5.88 1.27 -0.87
N ALA A 96 5.49 0.37 -1.76
CA ALA A 96 4.12 -0.13 -1.80
C ALA A 96 3.76 -0.91 -0.52
N ILE A 97 4.62 -1.85 -0.10
CA ILE A 97 4.40 -2.69 1.09
C ILE A 97 4.32 -1.85 2.37
N ILE A 98 5.28 -0.95 2.61
CA ILE A 98 5.29 -0.15 3.83
C ILE A 98 4.09 0.81 3.88
N THR A 99 3.63 1.30 2.73
CA THR A 99 2.44 2.15 2.64
C THR A 99 1.17 1.36 2.96
N VAL A 100 1.02 0.15 2.42
CA VAL A 100 -0.10 -0.74 2.77
C VAL A 100 -0.11 -1.04 4.27
N LEU A 101 1.03 -1.42 4.83
CA LEU A 101 1.15 -1.71 6.25
C LEU A 101 0.81 -0.48 7.10
N GLY A 102 1.34 0.69 6.74
CA GLY A 102 1.07 1.95 7.44
C GLY A 102 -0.40 2.36 7.38
N LEU A 103 -1.06 2.19 6.22
CA LEU A 103 -2.49 2.46 6.07
C LEU A 103 -3.34 1.47 6.88
N SER A 104 -2.96 0.18 6.91
CA SER A 104 -3.63 -0.82 7.74
C SER A 104 -3.48 -0.48 9.22
N ALA A 105 -2.27 -0.16 9.68
CA ALA A 105 -2.02 0.24 11.07
C ALA A 105 -2.79 1.51 11.46
N PHE A 106 -2.89 2.47 10.54
CA PHE A 106 -3.67 3.67 10.76
C PHE A 106 -5.17 3.37 10.89
N TRP A 107 -5.70 2.43 10.12
CA TRP A 107 -7.08 1.98 10.24
C TRP A 107 -7.36 1.33 11.60
N GLU A 108 -6.52 0.38 12.04
CA GLU A 108 -6.64 -0.25 13.37
C GLU A 108 -6.62 0.78 14.50
N MET A 109 -5.81 1.83 14.36
CA MET A 109 -5.77 2.90 15.36
C MET A 109 -7.07 3.72 15.39
N ILE A 110 -7.69 3.96 14.22
CA ILE A 110 -9.02 4.60 14.15
C ILE A 110 -10.07 3.71 14.81
N GLU A 111 -10.05 2.40 14.57
CA GLU A 111 -10.98 1.46 15.20
C GLU A 111 -10.78 1.39 16.71
N ALA A 112 -9.54 1.35 17.17
CA ALA A 112 -9.22 1.40 18.61
C ALA A 112 -9.73 2.69 19.27
N TRP A 113 -9.63 3.84 18.59
CA TRP A 113 -10.21 5.09 19.10
C TRP A 113 -11.74 5.08 19.07
N ALA A 114 -12.34 4.53 18.02
CA ALA A 114 -13.79 4.39 17.90
C ALA A 114 -14.35 3.47 19.00
N SER A 115 -13.70 2.34 19.30
CA SER A 115 -14.05 1.42 20.40
C SER A 115 -14.09 2.17 21.74
N GLN A 116 -13.05 2.93 22.08
CA GLN A 116 -12.97 3.69 23.33
C GLN A 116 -14.07 4.75 23.50
N LEU A 117 -14.58 5.29 22.40
CA LEU A 117 -15.64 6.30 22.39
C LEU A 117 -17.05 5.68 22.29
N SER A 118 -17.14 4.38 21.99
CA SER A 118 -18.40 3.67 21.78
C SER A 118 -18.94 3.10 23.07
N HIS A 119 -20.27 3.06 23.20
CA HIS A 119 -20.91 2.29 24.27
C HIS A 119 -20.58 0.79 24.08
N PRO A 120 -20.34 0.01 25.16
CA PRO A 120 -19.96 -1.41 25.06
C PRO A 120 -20.93 -2.27 24.25
N ALA A 121 -22.22 -1.89 24.23
CA ALA A 121 -23.26 -2.56 23.44
C ALA A 121 -23.09 -2.37 21.91
N PHE A 122 -22.43 -1.30 21.47
CA PHE A 122 -22.16 -1.01 20.06
C PHE A 122 -20.78 -1.51 19.62
N GLU A 123 -19.83 -1.66 20.56
CA GLU A 123 -18.49 -2.15 20.28
C GLU A 123 -18.51 -3.53 19.60
N GLN A 124 -19.28 -4.48 20.14
CA GLN A 124 -19.40 -5.83 19.58
C GLN A 124 -20.15 -5.89 18.23
N LEU A 125 -20.95 -4.87 17.91
CA LEU A 125 -21.77 -4.81 16.70
C LEU A 125 -21.10 -4.01 15.56
N LEU A 126 -20.28 -3.02 15.91
CA LEU A 126 -19.59 -2.15 14.95
C LEU A 126 -18.14 -2.58 14.67
N ILE A 127 -17.46 -3.24 15.61
CA ILE A 127 -16.01 -3.43 15.58
C ILE A 127 -15.68 -4.93 15.55
N GLY A 128 -14.94 -5.35 14.53
CA GLY A 128 -14.71 -6.75 14.14
C GLY A 128 -13.90 -7.61 15.12
N HIS A 129 -13.33 -7.00 16.16
CA HIS A 129 -12.40 -7.64 17.09
C HIS A 129 -13.00 -8.84 17.85
N GLN A 130 -14.32 -8.89 18.08
CA GLN A 130 -15.00 -10.06 18.67
C GLN A 130 -14.33 -10.57 19.97
N GLY A 131 -13.74 -9.65 20.75
CA GLY A 131 -13.02 -9.96 21.99
C GLY A 131 -11.56 -10.42 21.83
N ASP A 132 -11.00 -10.45 20.62
CA ASP A 132 -9.60 -10.81 20.37
C ASP A 132 -8.68 -9.59 20.53
N ILE A 133 -7.86 -9.61 21.59
CA ILE A 133 -6.87 -8.57 21.90
C ILE A 133 -5.75 -8.43 20.83
N TRP A 134 -5.54 -9.47 20.01
CA TRP A 134 -4.51 -9.51 18.97
C TRP A 134 -5.05 -9.24 17.58
N ASP A 135 -6.33 -8.87 17.46
CA ASP A 135 -6.99 -8.78 16.17
C ASP A 135 -6.32 -7.74 15.28
N ALA A 136 -6.08 -6.54 15.79
CA ALA A 136 -5.40 -5.48 15.06
C ALA A 136 -4.04 -5.92 14.50
N GLN A 137 -3.22 -6.62 15.29
CA GLN A 137 -1.91 -7.10 14.85
C GLN A 137 -2.04 -8.17 13.76
N ARG A 138 -3.03 -9.05 13.88
CA ARG A 138 -3.29 -10.11 12.90
C ARG A 138 -3.85 -9.53 11.59
N ASP A 139 -4.60 -8.45 11.65
CA ASP A 139 -5.22 -7.82 10.49
C ASP A 139 -4.21 -6.93 9.75
N MET A 140 -3.35 -6.21 10.48
CA MET A 140 -2.13 -5.62 9.91
C MET A 140 -1.23 -6.68 9.23
N ALA A 141 -1.03 -7.84 9.86
CA ALA A 141 -0.24 -8.92 9.28
C ALA A 141 -0.89 -9.49 8.01
N ALA A 142 -2.21 -9.64 8.01
CA ALA A 142 -2.96 -10.09 6.83
C ALA A 142 -2.79 -9.13 5.66
N ALA A 143 -2.93 -7.81 5.88
CA ALA A 143 -2.66 -6.80 4.86
C ALA A 143 -1.21 -6.85 4.35
N PHE A 144 -0.24 -7.04 5.25
CA PHE A 144 1.16 -7.21 4.86
C PHE A 144 1.38 -8.43 3.97
N TYR A 145 0.84 -9.60 4.33
CA TYR A 145 0.98 -10.82 3.53
C TYR A 145 0.28 -10.72 2.17
N GLY A 146 -0.90 -10.09 2.12
CA GLY A 146 -1.56 -9.79 0.85
C GLY A 146 -0.69 -8.92 -0.06
N SER A 147 -0.04 -7.89 0.50
CA SER A 147 0.88 -7.04 -0.24
C SER A 147 2.11 -7.78 -0.75
N LEU A 148 2.73 -8.61 0.09
CA LEU A 148 3.86 -9.45 -0.30
C LEU A 148 3.49 -10.37 -1.48
N LEU A 149 2.32 -11.02 -1.41
CA LEU A 149 1.85 -11.88 -2.49
C LEU A 149 1.66 -11.10 -3.79
N CYS A 150 1.09 -9.89 -3.72
CA CYS A 150 0.95 -9.01 -4.89
C CYS A 150 2.32 -8.72 -5.53
N ILE A 151 3.33 -8.35 -4.72
CA ILE A 151 4.68 -8.11 -5.21
C ILE A 151 5.30 -9.36 -5.86
N VAL A 152 5.12 -10.53 -5.26
CA VAL A 152 5.61 -11.80 -5.83
C VAL A 152 4.96 -12.05 -7.19
N ILE A 153 3.65 -11.85 -7.32
CA ILE A 153 2.92 -11.99 -8.59
C ILE A 153 3.47 -11.01 -9.64
N LEU A 154 3.71 -9.75 -9.27
CA LEU A 154 4.25 -8.73 -10.17
C LEU A 154 5.70 -9.02 -10.58
N ALA A 155 6.51 -9.56 -9.67
CA ALA A 155 7.87 -10.00 -9.95
C ALA A 155 7.87 -11.17 -10.95
N ALA A 156 7.03 -12.18 -10.70
CA ALA A 156 6.86 -13.35 -11.57
C ALA A 156 6.35 -12.95 -12.97
N ALA A 157 5.43 -11.99 -13.04
CA ALA A 157 4.93 -11.42 -14.29
C ALA A 157 5.93 -10.48 -15.01
N GLY A 158 7.16 -10.31 -14.48
CA GLY A 158 8.20 -9.46 -15.06
C GLY A 158 7.90 -7.96 -14.97
N LYS A 159 6.83 -7.54 -14.29
CA LYS A 159 6.39 -6.14 -14.20
C LYS A 159 7.36 -5.27 -13.39
N LEU A 160 8.20 -5.89 -12.56
CA LEU A 160 9.20 -5.21 -11.73
C LEU A 160 10.62 -5.23 -12.32
N ARG A 161 10.85 -5.90 -13.46
CA ARG A 161 12.17 -5.92 -14.11
C ARG A 161 12.50 -4.57 -14.74
N ASP A 162 13.77 -4.18 -14.66
CA ASP A 162 14.32 -3.02 -15.38
C ASP A 162 14.91 -3.50 -16.72
N PRO A 163 14.36 -3.07 -17.87
CA PRO A 163 14.92 -3.44 -19.17
C PRO A 163 16.32 -2.84 -19.42
N ASN A 164 16.74 -1.83 -18.65
CA ASN A 164 18.01 -1.13 -18.81
C ASN A 164 18.96 -1.34 -17.63
N GLY A 165 19.06 -2.56 -17.09
CA GLY A 165 19.97 -2.91 -15.98
C GLY A 165 21.47 -2.65 -16.21
N HIS A 166 21.86 -1.99 -17.31
CA HIS A 166 23.14 -1.33 -17.53
C HIS A 166 22.92 0.14 -17.88
N ARG A 167 23.03 1.04 -16.90
CA ARG A 167 23.52 2.41 -17.12
C ARG A 167 24.06 3.00 -15.82
N SER A 168 25.38 3.02 -15.79
CA SER A 168 26.27 4.00 -15.16
C SER A 168 26.27 4.09 -13.64
N ALA A 169 27.38 3.62 -13.05
CA ALA A 169 27.94 4.24 -11.85
C ALA A 169 27.95 5.79 -12.00
N PRO A 170 27.88 6.56 -10.91
CA PRO A 170 28.03 8.00 -11.00
C PRO A 170 29.33 8.30 -11.73
N GLN A 171 29.26 9.05 -12.84
CA GLN A 171 30.46 9.60 -13.45
C GLN A 171 31.16 10.40 -12.34
N SER A 172 32.36 9.98 -11.98
CA SER A 172 33.27 10.81 -11.20
C SER A 172 33.32 12.19 -11.83
N PHE A 173 33.10 13.23 -11.02
CA PHE A 173 33.30 14.61 -11.44
C PHE A 173 34.67 14.75 -12.12
N PRO A 174 34.76 15.31 -13.34
CA PRO A 174 36.04 15.70 -13.91
C PRO A 174 36.67 16.75 -13.00
N SER A 175 37.86 16.47 -12.47
CA SER A 175 38.64 17.41 -11.66
C SER A 175 39.44 18.38 -12.55
N ASP A 176 38.81 18.94 -13.58
CA ASP A 176 39.47 19.85 -14.52
C ASP A 176 39.23 21.29 -14.08
N ILE A 177 39.86 21.66 -12.96
CA ILE A 177 40.27 23.05 -12.73
C ILE A 177 41.77 22.99 -12.44
N ASP A 178 42.56 23.12 -13.50
CA ASP A 178 43.97 23.46 -13.34
C ASP A 178 44.06 24.83 -12.63
N PRO A 179 44.90 24.97 -11.59
CA PRO A 179 45.10 26.26 -10.95
C PRO A 179 45.69 27.26 -11.95
N PRO A 180 45.37 28.56 -11.83
CA PRO A 180 45.81 29.56 -12.80
C PRO A 180 47.34 29.63 -12.83
N THR A 181 47.90 29.50 -14.03
CA THR A 181 49.32 29.69 -14.32
C THR A 181 49.71 31.12 -13.94
N ILE A 182 50.54 31.26 -12.90
CA ILE A 182 51.17 32.55 -12.58
C ILE A 182 52.14 32.84 -13.72
N VAL A 183 51.80 33.83 -14.55
CA VAL A 183 52.72 34.39 -15.55
C VAL A 183 53.77 35.19 -14.79
N GLU A 184 54.96 34.62 -14.61
CA GLU A 184 56.14 35.38 -14.22
C GLU A 184 56.45 36.41 -15.31
N ALA A 185 56.20 37.69 -15.02
CA ALA A 185 56.61 38.80 -15.86
C ALA A 185 58.13 38.98 -15.78
N ASN A 186 58.87 38.21 -16.57
CA ASN A 186 60.28 38.48 -16.85
C ASN A 186 60.38 39.39 -18.08
N GLY A 187 60.17 40.69 -17.86
CA GLY A 187 60.48 41.75 -18.82
C GLY A 187 61.90 42.26 -18.60
N GLY A 188 62.81 41.89 -19.51
CA GLY A 188 64.21 42.26 -19.46
C GLY A 188 64.51 43.74 -19.70
N ARG A 189 65.55 44.20 -18.99
CA ARG A 189 66.58 45.21 -19.31
C ARG A 189 66.33 46.23 -20.43
N ALA A 190 66.44 47.50 -20.05
CA ALA A 190 67.41 48.45 -20.63
C ALA A 190 68.07 49.23 -19.48
#